data_AF-A0A4R4ZAS5-F1
#
_entry.id   AF-A0A4R4ZAS5-F1
#
_cell.length_a   1.000
_cell.length_b   1.000
_cell.length_c   1.000
_cell.angle_alpha   90.00
_cell.angle_beta   90.00
_cell.angle_gamma   90.00
#
_symmetry.space_group_name_H-M   'P 1'
#
loop_
_entity.id
_entity.type
_entity.pdbx_description
1 polymer ?
#
loop_
_entity_poly.entity_id
_entity_poly.type
_entity_poly.pdbx_seq_one_letter_code
_entity_poly.pdbx_strand_id
1 'polypeptide(L)'
;MRPRRDAVRRHAAGPAGLGRPRLRTHRGRLRLDPRREGRGRHHPRQPRRPAARAARRAARPADARPGAPSQPIEGAQWAGYLAYRCGDGGFPFDREAGPDERQEQLAAHYQRERPLAPYTPADLGLDVRAGLEFCVHWPTPRPSPVLPPGADLPGVPILVVGGDFDTHTPAEVARAMRVFPGATFVRVPFGTHSLAWGAGEAGACVRAVLRSFVTRHRVPEARCGAENYRATGAFPRSPAEVAPAPVPGLDAGRRRVLAAAFATAADAVARRNPYNLVHGLMTEQPGLRGGQVAFGDGVITLDRAVFVPGVAVSGRITLTPDGRAAASLEVSRAHRVQLSWTAFTPHERPAVSGTFDGTPFEFRP
;
A
#
# COMPACT_ATOMS: atom_id res chain seq x y z
N MET A 1 -20.60 -59.23 28.53
CA MET A 1 -19.37 -58.51 28.12
C MET A 1 -19.65 -57.01 28.13
N ARG A 2 -19.11 -56.27 29.11
CA ARG A 2 -19.17 -54.80 29.21
C ARG A 2 -17.74 -54.28 29.06
N PRO A 3 -17.45 -53.23 28.27
CA PRO A 3 -16.16 -52.56 28.35
C PRO A 3 -16.19 -51.44 29.39
N ARG A 4 -15.04 -51.35 30.08
CA ARG A 4 -14.71 -50.43 31.17
C ARG A 4 -14.63 -48.98 30.70
N ARG A 5 -15.07 -48.07 31.56
CA ARG A 5 -14.82 -46.62 31.47
C ARG A 5 -13.51 -46.32 32.21
N ASP A 6 -12.51 -45.81 31.51
CA ASP A 6 -11.31 -45.22 32.12
C ASP A 6 -11.50 -43.71 32.29
N ALA A 7 -11.28 -43.26 33.52
CA ALA A 7 -11.36 -41.87 33.94
C ALA A 7 -9.98 -41.21 33.83
N VAL A 8 -9.86 -40.15 33.03
CA VAL A 8 -8.67 -39.30 32.96
C VAL A 8 -8.85 -38.09 33.90
N ARG A 9 -8.02 -38.05 34.95
CA ARG A 9 -7.83 -36.89 35.85
C ARG A 9 -7.26 -35.71 35.07
N ARG A 10 -7.88 -34.52 35.18
CA ARG A 10 -7.29 -33.24 34.78
C ARG A 10 -6.73 -32.52 36.00
N HIS A 11 -5.43 -32.23 35.98
CA HIS A 11 -4.80 -31.29 36.90
C HIS A 11 -5.05 -29.85 36.42
N ALA A 12 -5.57 -29.01 37.31
CA ALA A 12 -5.71 -27.57 37.11
C ALA A 12 -4.40 -26.88 37.52
N ALA A 13 -3.80 -26.12 36.60
CA ALA A 13 -2.73 -25.17 36.88
C ALA A 13 -3.33 -23.75 36.89
N GLY A 14 -3.15 -23.03 38.00
CA GLY A 14 -3.59 -21.64 38.17
C GLY A 14 -2.67 -20.64 37.46
N PRO A 15 -3.16 -19.42 37.13
CA PRO A 15 -2.35 -18.43 36.45
C PRO A 15 -1.53 -17.59 37.44
N ALA A 16 -0.23 -17.48 37.16
CA ALA A 16 0.69 -16.56 37.79
C ALA A 16 0.42 -15.10 37.37
N GLY A 17 0.41 -14.20 38.34
CA GLY A 17 0.18 -12.78 38.16
C GLY A 17 1.35 -12.07 37.48
N LEU A 18 1.04 -11.23 36.49
CA LEU A 18 1.99 -10.29 35.89
C LEU A 18 1.77 -8.89 36.47
N GLY A 19 2.79 -8.40 37.18
CA GLY A 19 2.87 -7.06 37.74
C GLY A 19 2.94 -5.98 36.66
N ARG A 20 2.21 -4.89 36.87
CA ARG A 20 2.29 -3.68 36.05
C ARG A 20 3.49 -2.81 36.49
N PRO A 21 4.30 -2.27 35.55
CA PRO A 21 5.32 -1.30 35.90
C PRO A 21 4.71 0.10 36.09
N ARG A 22 5.14 0.78 37.16
CA ARG A 22 4.83 2.19 37.46
C ARG A 22 5.64 3.12 36.54
N LEU A 23 4.97 3.93 35.73
CA LEU A 23 5.60 5.07 35.06
C LEU A 23 5.82 6.22 36.07
N ARG A 24 7.08 6.55 36.34
CA ARG A 24 7.48 7.81 37.01
C ARG A 24 7.55 8.93 35.96
N THR A 25 6.74 9.97 36.15
CA THR A 25 6.85 11.22 35.39
C THR A 25 7.77 12.19 36.13
N HIS A 26 8.93 12.50 35.56
CA HIS A 26 9.77 13.62 36.01
C HIS A 26 9.32 14.91 35.33
N ARG A 27 8.62 15.78 36.08
CA ARG A 27 8.45 17.21 35.75
C ARG A 27 9.61 17.98 36.37
N GLY A 28 10.53 18.48 35.54
CA GLY A 28 11.61 19.38 35.94
C GLY A 28 11.45 20.74 35.25
N ARG A 29 11.28 21.80 36.05
CA ARG A 29 11.01 23.19 35.66
C ARG A 29 12.24 23.84 35.02
N LEU A 30 12.09 24.51 33.87
CA LEU A 30 13.04 25.52 33.40
C LEU A 30 12.78 26.85 34.13
N ARG A 31 13.78 27.35 34.83
CA ARG A 31 13.86 28.73 35.33
C ARG A 31 14.38 29.62 34.20
N LEU A 32 13.69 30.73 33.95
CA LEU A 32 14.19 31.87 33.19
C LEU A 32 14.94 32.80 34.14
N ASP A 33 16.14 33.21 33.77
CA ASP A 33 16.93 34.24 34.46
C ASP A 33 17.16 35.40 33.48
N PRO A 34 16.79 36.66 33.80
CA PRO A 34 16.98 37.79 32.93
C PRO A 34 18.22 38.61 33.30
N ARG A 35 18.76 39.28 32.28
CA ARG A 35 19.70 40.43 32.31
C ARG A 35 21.20 40.11 32.34
N ARG A 36 21.86 40.48 31.24
CA ARG A 36 23.02 41.38 31.32
C ARG A 36 23.17 42.21 30.06
N GLU A 37 23.07 43.52 30.25
CA GLU A 37 23.52 44.55 29.32
C GLU A 37 25.05 44.50 29.18
N GLY A 38 25.54 44.79 27.97
CA GLY A 38 26.97 44.92 27.70
C GLY A 38 27.24 45.56 26.35
N ARG A 39 27.69 46.82 26.38
CA ARG A 39 27.97 47.70 25.25
C ARG A 39 29.13 47.22 24.36
N GLY A 40 28.94 47.32 23.05
CA GLY A 40 29.84 47.99 22.09
C GLY A 40 31.21 47.38 21.77
N ARG A 41 31.43 47.06 20.48
CA ARG A 41 32.60 47.52 19.69
C ARG A 41 32.44 47.18 18.20
N HIS A 42 32.82 48.15 17.38
CA HIS A 42 32.87 48.14 15.92
C HIS A 42 33.80 47.06 15.36
N HIS A 43 33.32 46.33 14.33
CA HIS A 43 34.18 45.70 13.34
C HIS A 43 33.56 45.70 11.93
N PRO A 44 34.40 45.68 10.87
CA PRO A 44 34.07 46.19 9.56
C PRO A 44 33.29 45.20 8.68
N ARG A 45 32.61 45.80 7.71
CA ARG A 45 31.79 45.19 6.66
C ARG A 45 32.46 43.97 6.00
N GLN A 46 31.86 42.80 6.18
CA GLN A 46 31.93 41.71 5.21
C GLN A 46 30.74 41.80 4.25
N PRO A 47 30.93 41.63 2.92
CA PRO A 47 29.83 41.58 1.98
C PRO A 47 29.02 40.30 2.21
N ARG A 48 27.81 40.48 2.73
CA ARG A 48 26.77 39.44 2.84
C ARG A 48 26.44 38.94 1.43
N ARG A 49 26.84 37.70 1.14
CA ARG A 49 26.24 36.91 0.05
C ARG A 49 24.74 36.79 0.31
N PRO A 50 23.85 36.97 -0.69
CA PRO A 50 22.43 36.78 -0.49
C PRO A 50 22.11 35.29 -0.41
N ALA A 51 22.12 34.75 0.81
CA ALA A 51 21.45 33.52 1.17
C ALA A 51 19.96 33.84 1.41
N ALA A 52 19.15 33.91 0.34
CA ALA A 52 17.69 33.80 0.41
C ALA A 52 17.07 33.96 -0.99
N ARG A 53 16.99 32.88 -1.78
CA ARG A 53 15.89 32.60 -2.72
C ARG A 53 16.02 31.21 -3.38
N ALA A 54 16.23 30.18 -2.57
CA ALA A 54 15.76 28.84 -2.94
C ALA A 54 14.28 28.72 -2.52
N ALA A 55 13.45 29.60 -3.10
CA ALA A 55 12.01 29.46 -3.01
C ALA A 55 11.66 28.20 -3.78
N ARG A 56 11.23 27.18 -3.03
CA ARG A 56 10.35 26.07 -3.42
C ARG A 56 9.68 26.30 -4.79
N ARG A 57 10.37 25.96 -5.88
CA ARG A 57 9.69 25.38 -7.04
C ARG A 57 9.44 23.92 -6.67
N ALA A 58 8.50 23.72 -5.75
CA ALA A 58 7.64 22.56 -5.89
C ALA A 58 7.09 22.70 -7.31
N ALA A 59 7.42 21.76 -8.19
CA ALA A 59 6.73 21.65 -9.46
C ALA A 59 5.25 21.79 -9.10
N ARG A 60 4.58 22.81 -9.64
CA ARG A 60 3.12 22.79 -9.68
C ARG A 60 2.78 21.39 -10.16
N PRO A 61 1.91 20.62 -9.47
CA PRO A 61 1.41 19.38 -10.04
C PRO A 61 1.03 19.72 -11.46
N ALA A 62 1.76 19.13 -12.42
CA ALA A 62 1.55 19.38 -13.84
C ALA A 62 0.06 19.27 -14.03
N ASP A 63 -0.56 20.33 -14.56
CA ASP A 63 -2.01 20.49 -14.71
C ASP A 63 -2.62 19.12 -14.81
N ALA A 64 -3.17 18.64 -13.69
CA ALA A 64 -3.94 17.42 -13.69
C ALA A 64 -5.07 17.79 -14.62
N ARG A 65 -4.91 17.41 -15.91
CA ARG A 65 -5.95 17.59 -16.91
C ARG A 65 -7.19 17.13 -16.19
N PRO A 66 -8.19 18.00 -15.95
CA PRO A 66 -9.40 17.57 -15.28
C PRO A 66 -9.81 16.34 -16.06
N GLY A 67 -9.68 15.17 -15.42
CA GLY A 67 -10.05 13.92 -16.05
C GLY A 67 -11.45 14.20 -16.56
N ALA A 68 -11.67 13.99 -17.86
CA ALA A 68 -12.98 14.27 -18.46
C ALA A 68 -14.01 13.77 -17.47
N PRO A 69 -14.92 14.63 -16.97
CA PRO A 69 -15.77 14.30 -15.83
C PRO A 69 -16.29 12.91 -16.08
N SER A 70 -15.90 11.97 -15.21
CA SER A 70 -16.41 10.62 -15.31
C SER A 70 -17.90 10.80 -15.36
N GLN A 71 -18.53 10.37 -16.46
CA GLN A 71 -19.98 10.44 -16.60
C GLN A 71 -20.57 9.98 -15.27
N PRO A 72 -21.52 10.73 -14.66
CA PRO A 72 -22.21 10.19 -13.50
C PRO A 72 -22.61 8.77 -13.89
N ILE A 73 -22.20 7.79 -13.09
CA ILE A 73 -22.52 6.40 -13.38
C ILE A 73 -24.04 6.34 -13.16
N GLU A 74 -24.81 6.57 -14.22
CA GLU A 74 -26.25 6.60 -14.18
C GLU A 74 -26.80 5.18 -14.34
N GLY A 75 -28.03 4.97 -13.87
CA GLY A 75 -28.77 3.73 -14.07
C GLY A 75 -28.81 2.79 -12.86
N ALA A 76 -29.54 1.69 -13.05
CA ALA A 76 -29.97 0.78 -11.98
C ALA A 76 -28.81 0.13 -11.22
N GLN A 77 -27.67 -0.13 -11.89
CA GLN A 77 -26.50 -0.77 -11.28
C GLN A 77 -25.87 0.14 -10.22
N TRP A 78 -25.72 1.44 -10.52
CA TRP A 78 -25.19 2.41 -9.57
C TRP A 78 -26.17 2.72 -8.45
N ALA A 79 -27.46 2.85 -8.77
CA ALA A 79 -28.49 2.99 -7.74
C ALA A 79 -28.49 1.80 -6.77
N GLY A 80 -28.36 0.57 -7.28
CA GLY A 80 -28.21 -0.63 -6.44
C GLY A 80 -26.93 -0.62 -5.61
N TYR A 81 -25.80 -0.20 -6.20
CA TYR A 81 -24.54 -0.05 -5.49
C TYR A 81 -24.62 0.97 -4.34
N LEU A 82 -25.20 2.15 -4.59
CA LEU A 82 -25.37 3.18 -3.58
C LEU A 82 -26.37 2.75 -2.50
N ALA A 83 -27.47 2.08 -2.90
CA ALA A 83 -28.44 1.54 -1.94
C ALA A 83 -27.80 0.51 -1.01
N TYR A 84 -26.96 -0.38 -1.53
CA TYR A 84 -26.18 -1.31 -0.72
C TYR A 84 -25.15 -0.57 0.16
N ARG A 85 -24.31 0.28 -0.44
CA ARG A 85 -23.19 0.93 0.26
C ARG A 85 -23.67 1.92 1.33
N CYS A 86 -24.63 2.78 1.00
CA CYS A 86 -25.17 3.79 1.91
C CYS A 86 -26.31 3.25 2.78
N GLY A 87 -27.08 2.28 2.31
CA GLY A 87 -28.12 1.63 3.11
C GLY A 87 -27.51 0.75 4.20
N ASP A 88 -26.56 -0.11 3.86
CA ASP A 88 -26.12 -1.19 4.74
C ASP A 88 -24.77 -0.90 5.44
N GLY A 89 -24.06 0.13 5.00
CA GLY A 89 -22.78 0.55 5.56
C GLY A 89 -22.87 0.96 7.03
N GLY A 90 -21.84 0.60 7.80
CA GLY A 90 -21.55 1.22 9.09
C GLY A 90 -20.81 2.53 8.87
N PHE A 91 -21.32 3.63 9.42
CA PHE A 91 -20.73 4.96 9.26
C PHE A 91 -20.33 5.56 10.61
N PRO A 92 -19.28 6.39 10.66
CA PRO A 92 -18.86 7.07 11.88
C PRO A 92 -19.68 8.34 12.17
N PHE A 93 -20.94 8.36 11.72
CA PHE A 93 -21.90 9.43 11.94
C PHE A 93 -23.25 8.83 12.32
N ASP A 94 -24.05 9.60 13.07
CA ASP A 94 -25.43 9.30 13.36
C ASP A 94 -26.25 9.34 12.08
N ARG A 95 -26.92 8.24 11.77
CA ARG A 95 -27.72 8.11 10.57
C ARG A 95 -29.03 8.88 10.68
N GLU A 96 -29.51 9.21 11.87
CA GLU A 96 -30.73 10.01 12.03
C GLU A 96 -30.45 11.52 11.95
N ALA A 97 -29.18 11.93 12.03
CA ALA A 97 -28.77 13.33 11.91
C ALA A 97 -29.01 13.89 10.50
N GLY A 98 -29.13 15.21 10.39
CA GLY A 98 -29.18 15.90 9.10
C GLY A 98 -27.84 15.82 8.33
N PRO A 99 -27.81 16.03 7.00
CA PRO A 99 -26.57 15.90 6.21
C PRO A 99 -25.41 16.76 6.71
N ASP A 100 -25.65 18.01 7.11
CA ASP A 100 -24.60 18.91 7.61
C ASP A 100 -23.97 18.36 8.90
N GLU A 101 -24.78 17.87 9.83
CA GLU A 101 -24.30 17.26 11.07
C GLU A 101 -23.54 15.95 10.79
N ARG A 102 -24.04 15.10 9.89
CA ARG A 102 -23.31 13.89 9.45
C ARG A 102 -21.94 14.23 8.86
N GLN A 103 -21.86 15.31 8.09
CA GLN A 103 -20.60 15.80 7.50
C GLN A 103 -19.62 16.26 8.57
N GLU A 104 -20.08 16.96 9.60
CA GLU A 104 -19.28 17.38 10.75
C GLU A 104 -18.77 16.18 11.56
N GLN A 105 -19.65 15.22 11.86
CA GLN A 105 -19.30 13.99 12.59
C GLN A 105 -18.26 13.15 11.81
N LEU A 106 -18.44 13.02 10.50
CA LEU A 106 -17.47 12.35 9.62
C LEU A 106 -16.11 13.07 9.66
N ALA A 107 -16.10 14.40 9.52
CA ALA A 107 -14.87 15.18 9.59
C ALA A 107 -14.15 15.03 10.95
N ALA A 108 -14.90 15.06 12.05
CA ALA A 108 -14.36 14.85 13.39
C ALA A 108 -13.78 13.44 13.58
N HIS A 109 -14.42 12.41 13.02
CA HIS A 109 -13.88 11.04 13.02
C HIS A 109 -12.54 10.96 12.28
N TYR A 110 -12.44 11.49 11.05
CA TYR A 110 -11.20 11.46 10.28
C TYR A 110 -10.06 12.25 10.95
N GLN A 111 -10.37 13.36 11.61
CA GLN A 111 -9.38 14.12 12.38
C GLN A 111 -8.86 13.34 13.59
N ARG A 112 -9.73 12.60 14.28
CA ARG A 112 -9.39 11.84 15.48
C ARG A 112 -8.67 10.52 15.17
N GLU A 113 -9.29 9.66 14.35
CA GLU A 113 -8.77 8.32 14.07
C GLU A 113 -7.59 8.36 13.08
N ARG A 114 -7.55 9.38 12.23
CA ARG A 114 -6.53 9.55 11.17
C ARG A 114 -6.24 8.22 10.44
N PRO A 115 -7.27 7.55 9.87
CA PRO A 115 -7.13 6.18 9.35
C PRO A 115 -6.15 6.06 8.17
N LEU A 116 -5.83 7.19 7.53
CA LEU A 116 -4.88 7.26 6.41
C LEU A 116 -3.45 7.64 6.85
N ALA A 117 -3.22 7.90 8.15
CA ALA A 117 -1.91 8.30 8.63
C ALA A 117 -0.81 7.31 8.20
N PRO A 118 0.38 7.80 7.79
CA PRO A 118 0.82 9.20 7.85
C PRO A 118 0.30 10.10 6.72
N TYR A 119 -0.44 9.55 5.76
CA TYR A 119 -0.99 10.30 4.63
C TYR A 119 -2.26 11.05 5.01
N THR A 120 -2.52 12.12 4.28
CA THR A 120 -3.81 12.81 4.23
C THR A 120 -4.61 12.32 3.03
N PRO A 121 -5.94 12.51 3.02
CA PRO A 121 -6.76 12.32 1.83
C PRO A 121 -6.16 13.01 0.58
N ALA A 122 -5.71 14.26 0.74
CA ALA A 122 -5.11 15.05 -0.32
C ALA A 122 -3.84 14.42 -0.89
N ASP A 123 -3.01 13.77 -0.05
CA ASP A 123 -1.81 13.07 -0.51
C ASP A 123 -2.11 11.88 -1.43
N LEU A 124 -3.30 11.30 -1.28
CA LEU A 124 -3.79 10.17 -2.10
C LEU A 124 -4.59 10.64 -3.32
N GLY A 125 -4.74 11.95 -3.51
CA GLY A 125 -5.68 12.50 -4.49
C GLY A 125 -7.14 12.13 -4.20
N LEU A 126 -7.43 11.72 -2.96
CA LEU A 126 -8.77 11.39 -2.49
C LEU A 126 -9.37 12.63 -1.85
N ASP A 127 -10.51 13.06 -2.36
CA ASP A 127 -11.38 13.91 -1.55
C ASP A 127 -12.24 12.99 -0.66
N VAL A 128 -11.90 12.92 0.63
CA VAL A 128 -12.70 12.19 1.62
C VAL A 128 -14.12 12.72 1.75
N ARG A 129 -14.35 13.98 1.33
CA ARG A 129 -15.71 14.51 1.18
C ARG A 129 -16.35 13.80 -0.01
N ALA A 130 -15.80 13.92 -1.22
CA ALA A 130 -16.39 13.32 -2.42
C ALA A 130 -16.63 11.80 -2.35
N GLY A 131 -15.76 11.01 -1.69
CA GLY A 131 -15.91 9.55 -1.66
C GLY A 131 -17.04 9.00 -0.78
N LEU A 132 -17.48 9.78 0.23
CA LEU A 132 -18.54 9.41 1.17
C LEU A 132 -19.71 10.42 1.19
N GLU A 133 -19.59 11.54 0.49
CA GLU A 133 -20.61 12.59 0.31
C GLU A 133 -21.96 11.98 -0.09
N PHE A 134 -21.93 11.00 -1.00
CA PHE A 134 -23.14 10.34 -1.47
C PHE A 134 -23.94 9.67 -0.32
N CYS A 135 -23.25 9.17 0.70
CA CYS A 135 -23.90 8.52 1.85
C CYS A 135 -24.26 9.51 2.96
N VAL A 136 -23.55 10.63 3.09
CA VAL A 136 -23.93 11.74 3.99
C VAL A 136 -25.31 12.27 3.61
N HIS A 137 -25.55 12.42 2.31
CA HIS A 137 -26.85 12.86 1.76
C HIS A 137 -27.86 11.72 1.53
N TRP A 138 -27.57 10.49 1.99
CA TRP A 138 -28.49 9.38 1.79
C TRP A 138 -29.81 9.62 2.55
N PRO A 139 -30.96 9.64 1.85
CA PRO A 139 -32.21 10.19 2.40
C PRO A 139 -32.93 9.23 3.35
N THR A 140 -32.62 7.93 3.29
CA THR A 140 -33.31 6.90 4.05
C THR A 140 -32.36 6.26 5.05
N PRO A 141 -32.36 6.70 6.33
CA PRO A 141 -31.62 5.97 7.33
C PRO A 141 -32.21 4.56 7.48
N ARG A 142 -31.31 3.60 7.67
CA ARG A 142 -31.65 2.23 8.06
C ARG A 142 -30.89 1.92 9.34
N PRO A 143 -31.50 1.17 10.29
CA PRO A 143 -30.77 0.67 11.43
C PRO A 143 -29.52 -0.09 11.00
N SER A 144 -28.38 0.22 11.61
CA SER A 144 -27.11 -0.48 11.42
C SER A 144 -26.68 -1.09 12.76
N PRO A 145 -26.26 -2.36 12.82
CA PRO A 145 -26.11 -3.29 11.69
C PRO A 145 -27.45 -3.75 11.10
N VAL A 146 -27.47 -4.03 9.79
CA VAL A 146 -28.68 -4.50 9.07
C VAL A 146 -29.20 -5.83 9.64
N LEU A 147 -28.29 -6.68 10.10
CA LEU A 147 -28.63 -7.91 10.81
C LEU A 147 -28.79 -7.61 12.30
N PRO A 148 -29.99 -7.75 12.89
CA PRO A 148 -30.18 -7.63 14.32
C PRO A 148 -29.28 -8.63 15.08
N PRO A 149 -28.77 -8.27 16.26
CA PRO A 149 -28.09 -9.23 17.13
C PRO A 149 -28.97 -10.47 17.37
N GLY A 150 -28.42 -11.66 17.12
CA GLY A 150 -29.13 -12.92 17.33
C GLY A 150 -30.14 -13.28 16.24
N ALA A 151 -30.09 -12.63 15.06
CA ALA A 151 -30.90 -13.04 13.91
C ALA A 151 -30.72 -14.54 13.62
N ASP A 152 -31.84 -15.26 13.46
CA ASP A 152 -31.85 -16.66 13.05
C ASP A 152 -31.56 -16.75 11.55
N LEU A 153 -30.33 -17.17 11.23
CA LEU A 153 -29.86 -17.29 9.85
C LEU A 153 -29.89 -18.76 9.43
N PRO A 154 -30.28 -19.05 8.17
CA PRO A 154 -30.35 -20.43 7.70
C PRO A 154 -28.98 -21.12 7.79
N GLY A 155 -28.98 -22.38 8.22
CA GLY A 155 -27.79 -23.23 8.33
C GLY A 155 -27.24 -23.71 6.98
N VAL A 156 -27.13 -22.82 6.00
CA VAL A 156 -26.57 -23.12 4.68
C VAL A 156 -25.03 -23.04 4.71
N PRO A 157 -24.32 -23.94 4.00
CA PRO A 157 -22.88 -23.80 3.83
C PRO A 157 -22.56 -22.47 3.15
N ILE A 158 -21.61 -21.72 3.71
CA ILE A 158 -21.16 -20.44 3.16
C ILE A 158 -19.65 -20.50 2.99
N LEU A 159 -19.17 -20.10 1.82
CA LEU A 159 -17.76 -19.86 1.56
C LEU A 159 -17.57 -18.37 1.30
N VAL A 160 -16.64 -17.76 2.02
CA VAL A 160 -16.19 -16.39 1.79
C VAL A 160 -14.71 -16.41 1.49
N VAL A 161 -14.30 -15.70 0.44
CA VAL A 161 -12.90 -15.53 0.07
C VAL A 161 -12.57 -14.05 0.18
N GLY A 162 -11.55 -13.69 0.94
CA GLY A 162 -11.16 -12.29 1.15
C GLY A 162 -9.65 -12.09 1.05
N GLY A 163 -9.25 -11.00 0.42
CA GLY A 163 -7.84 -10.62 0.25
C GLY A 163 -7.36 -9.65 1.34
N ASP A 164 -6.07 -9.71 1.68
CA ASP A 164 -5.47 -8.83 2.69
C ASP A 164 -5.37 -7.36 2.25
N PHE A 165 -5.32 -7.11 0.94
CA PHE A 165 -5.25 -5.79 0.32
C PHE A 165 -6.56 -5.39 -0.36
N ASP A 166 -7.66 -6.08 -0.04
CA ASP A 166 -8.98 -5.66 -0.47
C ASP A 166 -9.40 -4.40 0.30
N THR A 167 -9.36 -3.25 -0.39
CA THR A 167 -9.74 -1.96 0.19
C THR A 167 -11.26 -1.72 0.23
N HIS A 168 -12.06 -2.62 -0.36
CA HIS A 168 -13.52 -2.49 -0.45
C HIS A 168 -14.22 -3.45 0.52
N THR A 169 -13.75 -4.70 0.60
CA THR A 169 -14.25 -5.77 1.47
C THR A 169 -13.09 -6.48 2.17
N PRO A 170 -12.43 -5.83 3.14
CA PRO A 170 -11.19 -6.33 3.71
C PRO A 170 -11.39 -7.66 4.45
N ALA A 171 -10.32 -8.45 4.58
CA ALA A 171 -10.36 -9.80 5.14
C ALA A 171 -10.94 -9.88 6.57
N GLU A 172 -10.96 -8.77 7.30
CA GLU A 172 -11.61 -8.59 8.60
C GLU A 172 -13.11 -8.93 8.58
N VAL A 173 -13.76 -8.93 7.40
CA VAL A 173 -15.14 -9.39 7.20
C VAL A 173 -15.35 -10.83 7.70
N ALA A 174 -14.29 -11.64 7.80
CA ALA A 174 -14.32 -12.97 8.42
C ALA A 174 -15.00 -12.95 9.80
N ARG A 175 -14.84 -11.87 10.58
CA ARG A 175 -15.48 -11.72 11.89
C ARG A 175 -16.99 -11.55 11.79
N ALA A 176 -17.47 -10.80 10.79
CA ALA A 176 -18.88 -10.57 10.55
C ALA A 176 -19.57 -11.84 10.06
N MET A 177 -18.86 -12.71 9.34
CA MET A 177 -19.41 -13.96 8.80
C MET A 177 -19.65 -15.05 9.85
N ARG A 178 -19.19 -14.86 11.09
CA ARG A 178 -19.45 -15.79 12.20
C ARG A 178 -20.91 -15.90 12.61
N VAL A 179 -21.77 -14.98 12.14
CA VAL A 179 -23.22 -15.09 12.30
C VAL A 179 -23.80 -16.30 11.58
N PHE A 180 -23.09 -16.84 10.59
CA PHE A 180 -23.48 -18.05 9.88
C PHE A 180 -22.75 -19.27 10.47
N PRO A 181 -23.47 -20.25 11.06
CA PRO A 181 -22.86 -21.39 11.75
C PRO A 181 -21.94 -22.27 10.89
N GLY A 182 -22.18 -22.29 9.56
CA GLY A 182 -21.42 -23.09 8.59
C GLY A 182 -20.47 -22.28 7.70
N ALA A 183 -20.18 -21.02 8.04
CA ALA A 183 -19.30 -20.20 7.21
C ALA A 183 -17.84 -20.66 7.29
N THR A 184 -17.24 -20.84 6.13
CA THR A 184 -15.79 -21.05 5.95
C THR A 184 -15.19 -19.81 5.31
N PHE A 185 -14.10 -19.30 5.88
CA PHE A 185 -13.38 -18.15 5.34
C PHE A 185 -12.01 -18.57 4.79
N VAL A 186 -11.75 -18.23 3.53
CA VAL A 186 -10.45 -18.40 2.88
C VAL A 186 -9.80 -17.03 2.74
N ARG A 187 -8.78 -16.79 3.58
CA ARG A 187 -7.94 -15.60 3.51
C ARG A 187 -6.88 -15.78 2.42
N VAL A 188 -6.73 -14.80 1.54
CA VAL A 188 -5.69 -14.80 0.50
C VAL A 188 -4.68 -13.70 0.80
N PRO A 189 -3.48 -14.04 1.30
CA PRO A 189 -2.42 -13.08 1.56
C PRO A 189 -2.12 -12.25 0.32
N PHE A 190 -1.97 -10.93 0.52
CA PHE A 190 -1.75 -9.92 -0.55
C PHE A 190 -2.87 -9.85 -1.60
N GLY A 191 -3.97 -10.57 -1.39
CA GLY A 191 -5.08 -10.58 -2.33
C GLY A 191 -5.80 -9.23 -2.42
N THR A 192 -6.20 -8.84 -3.62
CA THR A 192 -6.93 -7.60 -3.90
C THR A 192 -8.46 -7.83 -3.88
N HIS A 193 -9.24 -6.83 -4.27
CA HIS A 193 -10.68 -6.96 -4.41
C HIS A 193 -11.08 -7.92 -5.54
N SER A 194 -12.14 -8.70 -5.32
CA SER A 194 -12.73 -9.61 -6.33
C SER A 194 -11.73 -10.60 -6.96
N LEU A 195 -10.92 -11.28 -6.14
CA LEU A 195 -9.85 -12.21 -6.58
C LEU A 195 -10.25 -13.25 -7.63
N ALA A 196 -11.51 -13.68 -7.66
CA ALA A 196 -11.99 -14.65 -8.64
C ALA A 196 -11.90 -14.13 -10.09
N TRP A 197 -11.96 -12.80 -10.28
CA TRP A 197 -11.80 -12.13 -11.57
C TRP A 197 -10.33 -11.89 -11.92
N GLY A 198 -9.44 -11.92 -10.93
CA GLY A 198 -8.02 -11.72 -11.14
C GLY A 198 -7.42 -12.76 -12.09
N ALA A 199 -6.53 -12.31 -12.97
CA ALA A 199 -5.67 -13.19 -13.75
C ALA A 199 -4.59 -13.83 -12.85
N GLY A 200 -3.81 -14.75 -13.43
CA GLY A 200 -2.66 -15.36 -12.75
C GLY A 200 -3.02 -16.46 -11.75
N GLU A 201 -1.99 -16.89 -11.00
CA GLU A 201 -2.05 -18.06 -10.12
C GLU A 201 -3.01 -17.87 -8.95
N ALA A 202 -3.03 -16.68 -8.33
CA ALA A 202 -3.93 -16.39 -7.21
C ALA A 202 -5.39 -16.52 -7.63
N GLY A 203 -5.79 -15.91 -8.74
CA GLY A 203 -7.15 -15.99 -9.26
C GLY A 203 -7.51 -17.41 -9.71
N ALA A 204 -6.59 -18.14 -10.32
CA ALA A 204 -6.81 -19.55 -10.69
C ALA A 204 -7.04 -20.43 -9.46
N CYS A 205 -6.25 -20.24 -8.39
CA CYS A 205 -6.43 -20.91 -7.11
C CYS A 205 -7.79 -20.60 -6.49
N VAL A 206 -8.18 -19.32 -6.41
CA VAL A 206 -9.47 -18.90 -5.86
C VAL A 206 -10.64 -19.50 -6.66
N ARG A 207 -10.57 -19.50 -7.99
CA ARG A 207 -11.58 -20.14 -8.84
C ARG A 207 -11.66 -21.66 -8.61
N ALA A 208 -10.54 -22.33 -8.35
CA ALA A 208 -10.53 -23.76 -8.02
C ALA A 208 -11.19 -24.04 -6.65
N VAL A 209 -10.93 -23.20 -5.65
CA VAL A 209 -11.59 -23.25 -4.33
C VAL A 209 -13.10 -23.06 -4.47
N LEU A 210 -13.53 -22.00 -5.17
CA LEU A 210 -14.94 -21.71 -5.41
C LEU A 210 -15.64 -22.85 -6.16
N ARG A 211 -15.00 -23.38 -7.21
CA ARG A 211 -15.53 -24.52 -7.97
C ARG A 211 -15.68 -25.76 -7.11
N SER A 212 -14.69 -26.11 -6.29
CA SER A 212 -14.76 -27.24 -5.36
C SER A 212 -15.90 -27.06 -4.34
N PHE A 213 -16.09 -25.85 -3.82
CA PHE A 213 -17.17 -25.56 -2.89
C PHE A 213 -18.54 -25.75 -3.55
N VAL A 214 -18.77 -25.16 -4.72
CA VAL A 214 -20.06 -25.27 -5.42
C VAL A 214 -20.36 -26.68 -5.90
N THR A 215 -19.35 -27.43 -6.39
CA THR A 215 -19.58 -28.74 -7.02
C THR A 215 -19.47 -29.92 -6.05
N ARG A 216 -18.74 -29.78 -4.94
CA ARG A 216 -18.45 -30.87 -4.01
C ARG A 216 -18.80 -30.53 -2.57
N HIS A 217 -19.29 -29.32 -2.30
CA HIS A 217 -19.54 -28.82 -0.94
C HIS A 217 -18.32 -28.94 -0.04
N ARG A 218 -17.11 -28.75 -0.60
CA ARG A 218 -15.83 -28.87 0.10
C ARG A 218 -14.91 -27.72 -0.24
N VAL A 219 -14.32 -27.13 0.79
CA VAL A 219 -13.20 -26.19 0.66
C VAL A 219 -11.90 -27.00 0.71
N PRO A 220 -11.12 -27.06 -0.38
CA PRO A 220 -9.87 -27.80 -0.38
C PRO A 220 -8.86 -27.10 0.54
N GLU A 221 -7.85 -27.83 1.01
CA GLU A 221 -6.67 -27.27 1.69
C GLU A 221 -5.76 -26.52 0.69
N ALA A 222 -6.32 -25.53 0.00
CA ALA A 222 -5.60 -24.69 -0.94
C ALA A 222 -4.97 -23.50 -0.22
N ARG A 223 -3.70 -23.24 -0.49
CA ARG A 223 -2.99 -22.05 -0.01
C ARG A 223 -2.88 -21.04 -1.14
N CYS A 224 -3.97 -20.34 -1.41
CA CYS A 224 -3.95 -19.26 -2.39
C CYS A 224 -3.14 -18.08 -1.83
N GLY A 225 -2.28 -17.48 -2.65
CA GLY A 225 -1.51 -16.30 -2.28
C GLY A 225 -1.29 -15.41 -3.50
N ALA A 226 -1.36 -14.10 -3.28
CA ALA A 226 -1.06 -13.08 -4.29
C ALA A 226 0.24 -12.33 -3.95
N GLU A 227 1.07 -12.88 -3.05
CA GLU A 227 2.32 -12.26 -2.65
C GLU A 227 3.28 -12.24 -3.84
N ASN A 228 3.56 -11.06 -4.35
CA ASN A 228 4.36 -10.88 -5.57
C ASN A 228 5.16 -9.57 -5.56
N TYR A 229 5.18 -8.90 -4.41
CA TYR A 229 5.92 -7.65 -4.21
C TYR A 229 6.21 -7.46 -2.72
N ARG A 230 7.36 -6.86 -2.42
CA ARG A 230 7.75 -6.42 -1.07
C ARG A 230 7.85 -4.90 -1.07
N ALA A 231 7.21 -4.27 -0.09
CA ALA A 231 7.39 -2.84 0.14
C ALA A 231 8.89 -2.53 0.33
N THR A 232 9.39 -1.54 -0.41
CA THR A 232 10.79 -1.07 -0.35
C THR A 232 11.13 -0.37 0.96
N GLY A 233 10.14 -0.14 1.83
CA GLY A 233 10.26 0.40 3.19
C GLY A 233 10.45 1.92 3.21
N ALA A 234 11.41 2.44 2.46
CA ALA A 234 11.66 3.87 2.33
C ALA A 234 12.05 4.24 0.89
N PHE A 235 11.70 5.47 0.50
CA PHE A 235 12.07 6.05 -0.79
C PHE A 235 13.17 7.09 -0.57
N PRO A 236 14.46 6.77 -0.86
CA PRO A 236 15.57 7.69 -0.61
C PRO A 236 15.33 9.07 -1.23
N ARG A 237 15.59 10.13 -0.47
CA ARG A 237 15.40 11.54 -0.88
C ARG A 237 16.69 12.18 -1.39
N SER A 238 17.81 11.48 -1.28
CA SER A 238 19.09 11.88 -1.86
C SER A 238 19.94 10.65 -2.14
N PRO A 239 20.99 10.77 -2.97
CA PRO A 239 21.92 9.67 -3.22
C PRO A 239 22.62 9.17 -1.95
N ALA A 240 22.80 10.05 -0.94
CA ALA A 240 23.43 9.69 0.33
C ALA A 240 22.56 8.78 1.22
N GLU A 241 21.23 8.84 1.07
CA GLU A 241 20.28 7.96 1.79
C GLU A 241 20.17 6.57 1.12
N VAL A 242 20.80 6.35 -0.04
CA VAL A 242 20.81 5.06 -0.73
C VAL A 242 21.83 4.14 -0.06
N ALA A 243 21.38 2.97 0.41
CA ALA A 243 22.28 1.92 0.86
C ALA A 243 23.14 1.44 -0.33
N PRO A 244 24.48 1.43 -0.23
CA PRO A 244 25.34 0.96 -1.32
C PRO A 244 25.09 -0.52 -1.61
N ALA A 245 24.97 -0.90 -2.89
CA ALA A 245 24.89 -2.31 -3.29
C ALA A 245 26.14 -3.08 -2.81
N PRO A 246 26.03 -4.26 -2.18
CA PRO A 246 27.18 -4.98 -1.62
C PRO A 246 28.00 -5.72 -2.69
N VAL A 247 28.49 -4.98 -3.69
CA VAL A 247 29.26 -5.49 -4.83
C VAL A 247 30.76 -5.26 -4.62
N PRO A 248 31.58 -6.33 -4.56
CA PRO A 248 33.04 -6.20 -4.51
C PRO A 248 33.61 -5.49 -5.75
N GLY A 249 34.75 -4.80 -5.60
CA GLY A 249 35.44 -4.14 -6.73
C GLY A 249 34.86 -2.78 -7.17
N LEU A 250 33.70 -2.38 -6.63
CA LEU A 250 33.15 -1.04 -6.84
C LEU A 250 33.35 -0.15 -5.61
N ASP A 251 33.75 1.11 -5.81
CA ASP A 251 33.79 2.09 -4.72
C ASP A 251 32.38 2.40 -4.19
N ALA A 252 32.29 3.04 -3.02
CA ALA A 252 31.02 3.32 -2.36
C ALA A 252 30.08 4.22 -3.19
N GLY A 253 30.62 5.13 -4.00
CA GLY A 253 29.85 6.00 -4.88
C GLY A 253 29.18 5.21 -6.00
N ARG A 254 29.97 4.41 -6.73
CA ARG A 254 29.46 3.53 -7.80
C ARG A 254 28.44 2.52 -7.29
N ARG A 255 28.66 1.94 -6.11
CA ARG A 255 27.70 1.05 -5.43
C ARG A 255 26.35 1.72 -5.13
N ARG A 256 26.35 3.01 -4.76
CA ARG A 256 25.11 3.77 -4.55
C ARG A 256 24.42 4.11 -5.86
N VAL A 257 25.16 4.46 -6.90
CA VAL A 257 24.62 4.70 -8.24
C VAL A 257 23.94 3.43 -8.78
N LEU A 258 24.59 2.27 -8.64
CA LEU A 258 24.02 0.96 -9.01
C LEU A 258 22.72 0.67 -8.24
N ALA A 259 22.71 0.86 -6.92
CA ALA A 259 21.53 0.66 -6.09
C ALA A 259 20.38 1.61 -6.48
N ALA A 260 20.67 2.88 -6.78
CA ALA A 260 19.68 3.86 -7.25
C ALA A 260 19.13 3.51 -8.64
N ALA A 261 19.98 3.01 -9.55
CA ALA A 261 19.57 2.54 -10.87
C ALA A 261 18.62 1.34 -10.76
N PHE A 262 18.97 0.33 -9.94
CA PHE A 262 18.11 -0.81 -9.67
C PHE A 262 16.79 -0.39 -9.01
N ALA A 263 16.81 0.50 -8.01
CA ALA A 263 15.57 0.99 -7.39
C ALA A 263 14.65 1.71 -8.39
N THR A 264 15.21 2.46 -9.33
CA THR A 264 14.44 3.10 -10.41
C THR A 264 13.83 2.09 -11.37
N ALA A 265 14.60 1.07 -11.78
CA ALA A 265 14.11 0.02 -12.66
C ALA A 265 13.04 -0.86 -11.97
N ALA A 266 13.25 -1.19 -10.70
CA ALA A 266 12.30 -1.95 -9.89
C ALA A 266 10.98 -1.18 -9.68
N ASP A 267 11.03 0.15 -9.47
CA ASP A 267 9.82 1.01 -9.42
C ASP A 267 9.03 0.96 -10.73
N ALA A 268 9.73 1.05 -11.86
CA ALA A 268 9.09 0.98 -13.17
C ALA A 268 8.44 -0.39 -13.41
N VAL A 269 9.13 -1.48 -13.06
CA VAL A 269 8.59 -2.86 -13.18
C VAL A 269 7.45 -3.13 -12.21
N ALA A 270 7.45 -2.57 -11.00
CA ALA A 270 6.37 -2.75 -10.03
C ALA A 270 5.01 -2.28 -10.54
N ARG A 271 4.97 -1.32 -11.48
CA ARG A 271 3.75 -0.85 -12.17
C ARG A 271 3.18 -1.87 -13.16
N ARG A 272 3.92 -2.96 -13.41
CA ARG A 272 3.51 -4.12 -14.21
C ARG A 272 3.27 -5.37 -13.37
N ASN A 273 3.10 -5.18 -12.06
CA ASN A 273 2.64 -6.25 -11.17
C ASN A 273 1.34 -6.88 -11.74
N PRO A 274 1.27 -8.22 -11.88
CA PRO A 274 0.16 -8.90 -12.53
C PRO A 274 -1.20 -8.74 -11.82
N TYR A 275 -1.21 -8.28 -10.57
CA TYR A 275 -2.42 -8.00 -9.80
C TYR A 275 -2.77 -6.50 -9.76
N ASN A 276 -2.05 -5.65 -10.50
CA ASN A 276 -2.31 -4.21 -10.57
C ASN A 276 -3.25 -3.87 -11.73
N LEU A 277 -4.55 -3.82 -11.45
CA LEU A 277 -5.60 -3.57 -12.44
C LEU A 277 -5.55 -2.15 -13.03
N VAL A 278 -5.17 -1.16 -12.24
CA VAL A 278 -5.25 0.26 -12.67
C VAL A 278 -4.02 0.64 -13.49
N HIS A 279 -2.83 0.46 -12.91
CA HIS A 279 -1.60 0.90 -13.57
C HIS A 279 -1.17 -0.05 -14.70
N GLY A 280 -1.62 -1.32 -14.66
CA GLY A 280 -1.34 -2.31 -15.70
C GLY A 280 -1.88 -1.91 -17.08
N LEU A 281 -2.96 -1.12 -17.13
CA LEU A 281 -3.59 -0.68 -18.38
C LEU A 281 -3.02 0.63 -18.95
N MET A 282 -2.22 1.37 -18.16
CA MET A 282 -1.68 2.65 -18.60
C MET A 282 -0.53 2.43 -19.58
N THR A 283 -0.51 3.12 -20.72
CA THR A 283 0.59 3.05 -21.70
C THR A 283 1.79 3.91 -21.30
N GLU A 284 1.60 4.89 -20.41
CA GLU A 284 2.66 5.74 -19.91
C GLU A 284 2.33 6.35 -18.54
N GLN A 285 3.36 6.73 -17.78
CA GLN A 285 3.26 7.36 -16.47
C GLN A 285 4.49 8.23 -16.16
N PRO A 286 4.34 9.29 -15.34
CA PRO A 286 5.50 9.99 -14.82
C PRO A 286 6.36 9.09 -13.92
N GLY A 287 7.68 9.31 -13.94
CA GLY A 287 8.56 8.75 -12.91
C GLY A 287 8.25 9.37 -11.53
N LEU A 288 8.55 8.65 -10.44
CA LEU A 288 8.14 9.05 -9.08
C LEU A 288 8.53 10.50 -8.72
N ARG A 289 9.69 10.96 -9.19
CA ARG A 289 10.22 12.31 -8.90
C ARG A 289 10.63 13.07 -10.16
N GLY A 290 10.17 12.62 -11.34
CA GLY A 290 10.48 13.22 -12.63
C GLY A 290 10.77 12.20 -13.72
N GLY A 291 10.84 12.69 -14.97
CA GLY A 291 10.97 11.84 -16.16
C GLY A 291 9.68 11.10 -16.49
N GLN A 292 9.77 10.20 -17.47
CA GLN A 292 8.66 9.42 -17.99
C GLN A 292 8.98 7.93 -18.00
N VAL A 293 7.97 7.11 -17.79
CA VAL A 293 7.96 5.65 -17.94
C VAL A 293 6.90 5.31 -18.97
N ALA A 294 7.31 4.74 -20.10
CA ALA A 294 6.41 4.27 -21.15
C ALA A 294 6.39 2.74 -21.16
N PHE A 295 5.24 2.17 -21.52
CA PHE A 295 5.01 0.74 -21.47
C PHE A 295 4.50 0.23 -22.82
N GLY A 296 5.19 -0.77 -23.34
CA GLY A 296 4.78 -1.56 -24.50
C GLY A 296 4.63 -3.04 -24.15
N ASP A 297 4.50 -3.87 -25.17
CA ASP A 297 4.36 -5.31 -25.03
C ASP A 297 5.65 -5.95 -24.47
N GLY A 298 5.63 -6.34 -23.20
CA GLY A 298 6.78 -6.88 -22.47
C GLY A 298 7.95 -5.91 -22.31
N VAL A 299 7.77 -4.61 -22.58
CA VAL A 299 8.85 -3.63 -22.67
C VAL A 299 8.49 -2.39 -21.87
N ILE A 300 9.44 -1.90 -21.09
CA ILE A 300 9.32 -0.65 -20.34
C ILE A 300 10.46 0.26 -20.76
N THR A 301 10.13 1.46 -21.21
CA THR A 301 11.11 2.49 -21.58
C THR A 301 11.15 3.56 -20.52
N LEU A 302 12.36 3.88 -20.06
CA LEU A 302 12.63 4.98 -19.14
C LEU A 302 13.21 6.15 -19.92
N ASP A 303 12.57 7.31 -19.82
CA ASP A 303 13.14 8.58 -20.28
C ASP A 303 13.40 9.48 -19.08
N ARG A 304 14.67 9.51 -18.66
CA ARG A 304 15.16 10.29 -17.52
C ARG A 304 14.32 10.09 -16.26
N ALA A 305 13.80 8.89 -16.04
CA ALA A 305 13.01 8.55 -14.88
C ALA A 305 13.84 8.80 -13.61
N VAL A 306 13.26 9.52 -12.65
CA VAL A 306 13.92 9.84 -11.39
C VAL A 306 13.17 9.15 -10.27
N PHE A 307 13.77 8.08 -9.73
CA PHE A 307 13.35 7.54 -8.45
C PHE A 307 14.11 8.23 -7.32
N VAL A 308 15.45 8.19 -7.31
CA VAL A 308 16.26 8.91 -6.31
C VAL A 308 16.57 10.32 -6.81
N PRO A 309 16.28 11.39 -6.05
CA PRO A 309 16.62 12.76 -6.46
C PRO A 309 18.09 12.89 -6.85
N GLY A 310 18.35 13.51 -8.01
CA GLY A 310 19.70 13.69 -8.56
C GLY A 310 20.23 12.49 -9.36
N VAL A 311 19.47 11.39 -9.47
CA VAL A 311 19.83 10.21 -10.29
C VAL A 311 18.75 10.00 -11.35
N ALA A 312 19.00 10.48 -12.57
CA ALA A 312 18.13 10.22 -13.71
C ALA A 312 18.54 8.92 -14.41
N VAL A 313 17.57 8.08 -14.74
CA VAL A 313 17.79 6.80 -15.42
C VAL A 313 17.02 6.79 -16.74
N SER A 314 17.73 6.53 -17.83
CA SER A 314 17.13 6.28 -19.14
C SER A 314 17.44 4.86 -19.59
N GLY A 315 16.63 4.27 -20.46
CA GLY A 315 16.92 2.97 -21.04
C GLY A 315 15.70 2.11 -21.28
N ARG A 316 15.93 0.80 -21.43
CA ARG A 316 14.89 -0.19 -21.72
C ARG A 316 14.96 -1.33 -20.73
N ILE A 317 13.80 -1.80 -20.31
CA ILE A 317 13.61 -3.00 -19.51
C ILE A 317 12.72 -3.94 -20.33
N THR A 318 13.11 -5.20 -20.45
CA THR A 318 12.26 -6.27 -20.97
C THR A 318 11.75 -7.07 -19.79
N LEU A 319 10.44 -7.25 -19.70
CA LEU A 319 9.74 -8.04 -18.69
C LEU A 319 9.03 -9.21 -19.39
N THR A 320 9.48 -10.42 -19.10
CA THR A 320 8.90 -11.64 -19.68
C THR A 320 7.67 -12.10 -18.90
N PRO A 321 6.79 -12.93 -19.50
CA PRO A 321 5.58 -13.41 -18.83
C PRO A 321 5.83 -14.24 -17.56
N ASP A 322 7.00 -14.88 -17.44
CA ASP A 322 7.45 -15.61 -16.24
C ASP A 322 8.02 -14.68 -15.15
N GLY A 323 7.92 -13.36 -15.33
CA GLY A 323 8.32 -12.37 -14.32
C GLY A 323 9.83 -12.09 -14.26
N ARG A 324 10.62 -12.53 -15.24
CA ARG A 324 12.03 -12.13 -15.34
C ARG A 324 12.15 -10.76 -15.99
N ALA A 325 13.00 -9.91 -15.42
CA ALA A 325 13.28 -8.58 -15.92
C ALA A 325 14.75 -8.46 -16.30
N ALA A 326 15.02 -7.89 -17.47
CA ALA A 326 16.36 -7.55 -17.95
C ALA A 326 16.39 -6.10 -18.39
N ALA A 327 17.37 -5.31 -17.93
CA ALA A 327 17.47 -3.89 -18.22
C ALA A 327 18.80 -3.49 -18.83
N SER A 328 18.77 -2.57 -19.78
CA SER A 328 19.93 -1.83 -20.28
C SER A 328 19.69 -0.34 -20.05
N LEU A 329 20.48 0.23 -19.14
CA LEU A 329 20.23 1.54 -18.53
C LEU A 329 21.44 2.45 -18.67
N GLU A 330 21.15 3.73 -18.84
CA GLU A 330 22.09 4.84 -18.75
C GLU A 330 21.72 5.69 -17.52
N VAL A 331 22.69 5.90 -16.63
CA VAL A 331 22.47 6.60 -15.36
C VAL A 331 23.19 7.93 -15.39
N SER A 332 22.40 9.01 -15.32
CA SER A 332 22.85 10.41 -15.33
C SER A 332 23.83 10.75 -16.47
N ARG A 333 23.75 10.02 -17.60
CA ARG A 333 24.65 10.11 -18.76
C ARG A 333 26.12 9.80 -18.50
N ALA A 334 26.44 9.20 -17.36
CA ALA A 334 27.80 8.91 -16.94
C ALA A 334 28.10 7.41 -16.88
N HIS A 335 27.09 6.59 -16.55
CA HIS A 335 27.27 5.16 -16.32
C HIS A 335 26.34 4.32 -17.18
N ARG A 336 26.82 3.15 -17.61
CA ARG A 336 26.01 2.13 -18.28
C ARG A 336 25.82 0.95 -17.34
N VAL A 337 24.57 0.55 -17.14
CA VAL A 337 24.21 -0.54 -16.24
C VAL A 337 23.37 -1.56 -16.99
N GLN A 338 23.76 -2.83 -16.91
CA GLN A 338 22.92 -3.94 -17.33
C GLN A 338 22.45 -4.68 -16.07
N LEU A 339 21.17 -5.01 -15.99
CA LEU A 339 20.55 -5.68 -14.83
C LEU A 339 19.76 -6.90 -15.30
N SER A 340 19.70 -7.93 -14.47
CA SER A 340 18.81 -9.08 -14.60
C SER A 340 18.31 -9.51 -13.22
N TRP A 341 17.01 -9.73 -13.06
CA TRP A 341 16.39 -10.18 -11.80
C TRP A 341 15.00 -10.80 -12.02
N THR A 342 14.48 -11.49 -11.01
CA THR A 342 13.07 -11.93 -10.97
C THR A 342 12.23 -10.84 -10.30
N ALA A 343 11.31 -10.22 -11.02
CA ALA A 343 10.62 -9.01 -10.58
C ALA A 343 9.61 -9.23 -9.45
N PHE A 344 8.90 -10.35 -9.48
CA PHE A 344 7.72 -10.58 -8.64
C PHE A 344 7.92 -11.81 -7.75
N THR A 345 8.70 -11.65 -6.68
CA THR A 345 9.02 -12.73 -5.74
C THR A 345 8.30 -12.57 -4.40
N PRO A 346 7.76 -13.66 -3.82
CA PRO A 346 7.02 -13.57 -2.55
C PRO A 346 7.90 -13.44 -1.31
N HIS A 347 9.00 -14.20 -1.23
CA HIS A 347 9.68 -14.43 0.06
C HIS A 347 11.04 -13.74 0.20
N GLU A 348 11.74 -13.50 -0.91
CA GLU A 348 13.09 -12.94 -0.89
C GLU A 348 13.24 -11.80 -1.89
N ARG A 349 14.04 -10.79 -1.52
CA ARG A 349 14.50 -9.81 -2.51
C ARG A 349 15.31 -10.57 -3.56
N PRO A 350 14.98 -10.42 -4.86
CA PRO A 350 15.61 -11.20 -5.90
C PRO A 350 17.11 -10.89 -5.95
N ALA A 351 17.91 -11.90 -6.22
CA ALA A 351 19.29 -11.66 -6.64
C ALA A 351 19.28 -10.81 -7.91
N VAL A 352 20.16 -9.83 -7.96
CA VAL A 352 20.34 -8.93 -9.09
C VAL A 352 21.74 -9.17 -9.63
N SER A 353 21.85 -9.46 -10.91
CA SER A 353 23.12 -9.66 -11.60
C SER A 353 23.22 -8.78 -12.85
N GLY A 354 24.42 -8.62 -13.38
CA GLY A 354 24.66 -7.89 -14.61
C GLY A 354 26.03 -7.24 -14.64
N THR A 355 26.11 -6.04 -15.22
CA THR A 355 27.38 -5.29 -15.39
C THR A 355 27.19 -3.80 -15.09
N PHE A 356 28.21 -3.18 -14.50
CA PHE A 356 28.30 -1.74 -14.24
C PHE A 356 29.55 -1.20 -14.93
N ASP A 357 29.37 -0.39 -15.99
CA ASP A 357 30.44 0.06 -16.90
C ASP A 357 31.33 -1.10 -17.38
N GLY A 358 30.72 -2.23 -17.69
CA GLY A 358 31.42 -3.45 -18.13
C GLY A 358 31.96 -4.34 -16.99
N THR A 359 32.00 -3.88 -15.74
CA THR A 359 32.38 -4.71 -14.60
C THR A 359 31.22 -5.61 -14.16
N PRO A 360 31.35 -6.95 -14.19
CA PRO A 360 30.28 -7.85 -13.78
C PRO A 360 30.01 -7.76 -12.28
N PHE A 361 28.76 -7.97 -11.89
CA PHE A 361 28.36 -8.02 -10.48
C PHE A 361 27.21 -9.00 -10.23
N GLU A 362 27.05 -9.37 -8.96
CA GLU A 362 25.87 -10.01 -8.41
C GLU A 362 25.66 -9.51 -6.97
N PHE A 363 24.43 -9.21 -6.58
CA PHE A 363 24.10 -8.88 -5.18
C PHE A 363 22.64 -9.17 -4.85
N ARG A 364 22.33 -9.18 -3.54
CA ARG A 364 20.96 -9.17 -3.03
C ARG A 364 20.69 -7.80 -2.36
N PRO A 365 19.70 -7.03 -2.84
CA PRO A 365 19.47 -5.64 -2.45
C PRO A 365 18.92 -5.45 -1.03
#